data_AF-A0A2S2R2N4-F1
#
_entry.id   AF-A0A2S2R2N4-F1
#
_cell.length_a   1.000
_cell.length_b   1.000
_cell.length_c   1.000
_cell.angle_alpha   90.00
_cell.angle_beta   90.00
_cell.angle_gamma   90.00
#
_symmetry.space_group_name_H-M   'P 1'
#
loop_
_entity.id
_entity.type
_entity.pdbx_description
1 polymer ?
#
loop_
_entity_poly.entity_id
_entity_poly.type
_entity_poly.pdbx_seq_one_letter_code
_entity_poly.pdbx_strand_id
1 'polypeptide(L)'
;MELFIGEVNLHPEVWNIADNTYHNRTKKRGAWVEICRVFCEGFDEKDERKKNDICTSCIKKWRNVKDNFKKSLNKTKSGQAAGSGRKYIYARQLSFLQTAGATTETQSSFGND
;
A
#
# COMPACT_ATOMS: atom_id res chain seq x y z
N MET A 1 4.20 -9.12 -8.54
CA MET A 1 4.07 -7.92 -7.69
C MET A 1 3.29 -6.83 -8.41
N GLU A 2 3.53 -6.64 -9.71
CA GLU A 2 2.83 -5.67 -10.57
C GLU A 2 1.31 -5.85 -10.59
N LEU A 3 0.83 -7.09 -10.77
CA LEU A 3 -0.61 -7.42 -10.68
C LEU A 3 -1.20 -7.00 -9.33
N PHE A 4 -0.52 -7.30 -8.22
CA PHE A 4 -0.98 -6.92 -6.88
C PHE A 4 -1.10 -5.40 -6.70
N ILE A 5 -0.17 -4.64 -7.25
CA ILE A 5 -0.23 -3.17 -7.19
C ILE A 5 -1.37 -2.65 -8.08
N GLY A 6 -1.59 -3.28 -9.24
CA GLY A 6 -2.72 -3.00 -10.12
C GLY A 6 -4.07 -3.21 -9.43
N GLU A 7 -4.27 -4.37 -8.81
CA GLU A 7 -5.50 -4.66 -8.06
C GLU A 7 -5.70 -3.66 -6.91
N VAL A 8 -4.67 -3.38 -6.11
CA VAL A 8 -4.77 -2.39 -5.04
C VAL A 8 -5.12 -1.00 -5.59
N ASN A 9 -4.57 -0.59 -6.73
CA ASN A 9 -4.86 0.69 -7.36
C ASN A 9 -6.36 0.87 -7.69
N LEU A 10 -7.05 -0.22 -8.08
CA LEU A 10 -8.49 -0.22 -8.37
C LEU A 10 -9.36 0.01 -7.13
N HIS A 11 -8.80 -0.19 -5.92
CA HIS A 11 -9.50 -0.06 -4.65
C HIS A 11 -9.00 1.17 -3.85
N PRO A 12 -9.43 2.40 -4.18
CA PRO A 12 -9.02 3.62 -3.48
C PRO A 12 -9.34 3.57 -1.98
N GLU A 13 -10.37 2.85 -1.55
CA GLU A 13 -10.69 2.63 -0.14
C GLU A 13 -9.51 2.04 0.66
N VAL A 14 -8.57 1.33 0.02
CA VAL A 14 -7.42 0.72 0.69
C VAL A 14 -6.24 1.67 0.83
N TRP A 15 -6.02 2.57 -0.13
CA TRP A 15 -4.78 3.34 -0.24
C TRP A 15 -4.96 4.86 -0.29
N ASN A 16 -6.12 5.35 -0.76
CA ASN A 16 -6.38 6.76 -0.96
C ASN A 16 -6.92 7.39 0.33
N ILE A 17 -6.06 8.09 1.08
CA ILE A 17 -6.45 8.72 2.35
C ILE A 17 -7.44 9.86 2.14
N ALA A 18 -7.39 10.52 0.99
CA ALA A 18 -8.32 11.58 0.63
C ALA A 18 -9.72 11.05 0.23
N ASP A 19 -9.87 9.73 0.05
CA ASP A 19 -11.16 9.12 -0.24
C ASP A 19 -12.02 9.01 1.02
N ASN A 20 -13.27 9.43 0.94
CA ASN A 20 -14.20 9.32 2.07
C ASN A 20 -14.41 7.86 2.52
N THR A 21 -14.26 6.90 1.61
CA THR A 21 -14.38 5.47 1.92
C THR A 21 -13.16 4.88 2.60
N TYR A 22 -12.02 5.60 2.65
CA TYR A 22 -10.82 5.14 3.34
C TYR A 22 -11.04 4.94 4.84
N HIS A 23 -11.88 5.78 5.46
CA HIS A 23 -12.22 5.64 6.87
C HIS A 23 -13.26 4.54 7.11
N ASN A 24 -13.87 4.00 6.05
CA ASN A 24 -14.87 2.95 6.14
C ASN A 24 -14.21 1.57 6.22
N ARG A 25 -14.21 1.00 7.43
CA ARG A 25 -13.65 -0.34 7.71
C ARG A 25 -14.33 -1.45 6.89
N THR A 26 -15.63 -1.35 6.66
CA THR A 26 -16.40 -2.34 5.91
C THR A 26 -15.98 -2.35 4.44
N LYS A 27 -15.87 -1.16 3.82
CA LYS A 27 -15.40 -1.03 2.44
C LYS A 27 -13.96 -1.54 2.28
N LYS A 28 -13.06 -1.14 3.18
CA LYS A 28 -11.68 -1.67 3.22
C LYS A 28 -11.63 -3.18 3.29
N ARG A 29 -12.42 -3.80 4.17
CA ARG A 29 -12.46 -5.26 4.30
C ARG A 29 -12.97 -5.90 3.01
N GLY A 30 -14.02 -5.35 2.40
CA GLY A 30 -14.54 -5.81 1.10
C GLY A 30 -13.47 -5.79 0.02
N ALA A 31 -12.77 -4.67 -0.14
CA ALA A 31 -11.67 -4.51 -1.08
C ALA A 31 -10.56 -5.55 -0.88
N TRP A 32 -10.15 -5.77 0.37
CA TRP A 32 -9.15 -6.79 0.67
C TRP A 32 -9.62 -8.19 0.33
N VAL A 33 -10.91 -8.50 0.53
CA VAL A 33 -11.49 -9.79 0.14
C VAL A 33 -11.44 -9.96 -1.38
N GLU A 34 -11.80 -8.92 -2.15
CA GLU A 34 -11.73 -8.98 -3.62
C GLU A 34 -10.29 -9.19 -4.11
N ILE A 35 -9.34 -8.40 -3.59
CA ILE A 35 -7.91 -8.59 -3.87
C ILE A 35 -7.50 -10.03 -3.52
N CYS A 36 -7.86 -10.53 -2.34
CA CYS A 36 -7.50 -11.89 -1.94
C CYS A 36 -8.13 -12.98 -2.82
N ARG A 37 -9.35 -12.78 -3.34
CA ARG A 37 -9.99 -13.70 -4.29
C ARG A 37 -9.22 -13.78 -5.61
N VAL A 38 -8.68 -12.67 -6.09
CA VAL A 38 -7.86 -12.64 -7.32
C VAL A 38 -6.53 -13.38 -7.14
N PHE A 39 -5.92 -13.31 -5.95
CA PHE A 39 -4.64 -13.96 -5.66
C PHE A 39 -4.75 -15.37 -5.07
N CYS A 40 -5.93 -15.77 -4.61
CA CYS A 40 -6.15 -17.04 -3.94
C CYS A 40 -7.41 -17.71 -4.49
N GLU A 41 -7.19 -18.69 -5.36
CA GLU A 41 -8.27 -19.52 -5.88
C GLU A 41 -8.96 -20.30 -4.74
N GLY A 42 -10.29 -20.37 -4.82
CA GLY A 42 -11.12 -20.93 -3.76
C GLY A 42 -11.04 -20.18 -2.44
N PHE A 43 -10.70 -18.88 -2.44
CA PHE A 43 -10.70 -18.07 -1.21
C PHE A 43 -12.03 -18.15 -0.47
N ASP A 44 -13.16 -18.18 -1.18
CA ASP A 44 -14.50 -18.23 -0.59
C ASP A 44 -14.83 -19.58 0.06
N GLU A 45 -14.20 -20.65 -0.39
CA GLU A 45 -14.39 -22.01 0.14
C GLU A 45 -13.54 -22.24 1.40
N LYS A 46 -12.59 -21.36 1.70
CA LYS A 46 -11.73 -21.48 2.89
C LYS A 46 -12.47 -21.03 4.15
N ASP A 47 -12.05 -21.60 5.29
CA ASP A 47 -12.48 -21.17 6.61
C ASP A 47 -12.13 -19.72 6.90
N GLU A 48 -12.92 -19.09 7.78
CA GLU A 48 -12.72 -17.70 8.20
C GLU A 48 -11.32 -17.43 8.76
N ARG A 49 -10.75 -18.39 9.51
CA ARG A 49 -9.37 -18.28 10.00
C ARG A 49 -8.36 -18.16 8.85
N LYS A 50 -8.52 -18.98 7.82
CA LYS A 50 -7.60 -19.01 6.67
C LYS A 50 -7.80 -17.78 5.79
N LYS A 51 -9.05 -17.36 5.57
CA LYS A 51 -9.39 -16.09 4.90
C LYS A 51 -8.74 -14.90 5.61
N ASN A 52 -8.82 -14.85 6.94
CA ASN A 52 -8.23 -13.78 7.73
C ASN A 52 -6.70 -13.78 7.67
N ASP A 53 -6.07 -14.95 7.68
CA ASP A 53 -4.62 -15.10 7.54
C ASP A 53 -4.11 -14.59 6.18
N ILE A 54 -4.78 -15.00 5.09
CA ILE A 54 -4.48 -14.54 3.73
C ILE A 54 -4.64 -13.02 3.63
N CYS A 55 -5.75 -12.48 4.12
CA CYS A 55 -6.01 -11.05 4.14
C CYS A 55 -4.93 -10.28 4.92
N THR A 56 -4.57 -10.77 6.11
CA THR A 56 -3.49 -10.19 6.93
C THR A 56 -2.16 -10.21 6.20
N SER A 57 -1.86 -11.29 5.48
CA SER A 57 -0.64 -11.42 4.67
C SER A 57 -0.62 -10.42 3.50
N CYS A 58 -1.73 -10.25 2.78
CA CYS A 58 -1.89 -9.24 1.75
C CYS A 58 -1.69 -7.82 2.29
N ILE A 59 -2.30 -7.50 3.43
CA ILE A 59 -2.15 -6.20 4.10
C ILE A 59 -0.69 -5.93 4.47
N LYS A 60 -0.02 -6.92 5.09
CA LYS A 60 1.41 -6.82 5.45
C LYS A 60 2.28 -6.61 4.21
N LYS A 61 2.02 -7.35 3.13
CA LYS A 61 2.73 -7.23 1.86
C LYS A 61 2.57 -5.83 1.26
N TRP A 62 1.35 -5.30 1.23
CA TRP A 62 1.08 -3.93 0.77
C TRP A 62 1.78 -2.88 1.61
N ARG A 63 1.74 -3.02 2.95
CA ARG A 63 2.45 -2.13 3.86
C ARG A 63 3.95 -2.09 3.53
N ASN A 64 4.57 -3.24 3.33
CA ASN A 64 5.98 -3.32 2.95
C ASN A 64 6.26 -2.62 1.62
N VAL A 65 5.41 -2.81 0.61
CA VAL A 65 5.57 -2.19 -0.72
C VAL A 65 5.48 -0.68 -0.63
N LYS A 66 4.47 -0.16 0.08
CA LYS A 66 4.32 1.28 0.33
C LYS A 66 5.50 1.86 1.11
N ASP A 67 5.98 1.15 2.14
CA ASP A 67 7.13 1.58 2.95
C ASP A 67 8.42 1.63 2.12
N ASN A 68 8.69 0.60 1.32
CA ASN A 68 9.85 0.56 0.41
C ASN A 68 9.78 1.67 -0.63
N PHE A 69 8.60 1.94 -1.20
CA PHE A 69 8.40 3.04 -2.12
C PHE A 69 8.64 4.40 -1.46
N LYS A 70 8.07 4.65 -0.27
CA LYS A 70 8.32 5.87 0.51
C LYS A 70 9.81 6.06 0.83
N LYS A 71 10.51 5.01 1.26
CA LYS A 71 11.96 5.03 1.50
C LYS A 71 12.73 5.37 0.23
N SER A 72 12.32 4.82 -0.92
CA SER A 72 12.91 5.14 -2.22
C SER A 72 12.72 6.60 -2.61
N LEU A 73 11.63 7.25 -2.21
CA LEU A 73 11.40 8.68 -2.45
C LEU A 73 12.26 9.56 -1.52
N ASN A 74 12.39 9.20 -0.25
CA ASN A 74 13.13 9.98 0.74
C ASN A 74 14.66 9.95 0.52
N LYS A 75 15.20 8.86 -0.02
CA LYS A 75 16.64 8.78 -0.39
C LYS A 75 17.07 9.80 -1.45
N THR A 76 16.12 10.41 -2.16
CA THR A 76 16.41 11.47 -3.15
C THR A 76 16.43 12.87 -2.53
N LYS A 77 15.91 13.06 -1.30
CA LYS A 77 15.61 14.39 -0.75
C LYS A 77 16.64 14.95 0.23
N SER A 78 17.68 14.20 0.59
CA SER A 78 18.68 14.65 1.55
C SER A 78 20.07 14.60 0.93
N GLY A 79 20.54 15.75 0.44
CA GLY A 79 21.95 16.12 0.29
C GLY A 79 22.86 15.18 -0.51
N GLN A 80 23.28 15.69 -1.68
CA GLN A 80 24.47 15.30 -2.43
C GLN A 80 24.38 14.13 -3.43
N ALA A 81 25.08 14.38 -4.54
CA ALA A 81 25.48 13.48 -5.61
C ALA A 81 24.42 13.07 -6.64
N ALA A 82 24.58 13.72 -7.80
CA ALA A 82 24.20 13.29 -9.13
C ALA A 82 24.12 11.77 -9.35
N GLY A 83 23.16 11.38 -10.19
CA GLY A 83 23.24 10.15 -10.98
C GLY A 83 22.17 9.12 -10.64
N SER A 84 21.07 9.14 -11.40
CA SER A 84 20.28 7.95 -11.77
C SER A 84 20.15 6.84 -10.71
N GLY A 85 19.79 7.19 -9.47
CA GLY A 85 19.47 6.20 -8.44
C GLY A 85 18.36 5.30 -8.98
N ARG A 86 18.60 3.98 -9.00
CA ARG A 86 17.71 2.97 -9.60
C ARG A 86 16.29 3.23 -9.09
N LYS A 87 15.42 3.78 -9.94
CA LYS A 87 14.02 4.02 -9.59
C LYS A 87 13.45 2.71 -9.09
N TYR A 88 12.73 2.74 -7.97
CA TYR A 88 12.04 1.56 -7.48
C TYR A 88 11.29 0.91 -8.65
N ILE A 89 11.47 -0.40 -8.84
CA ILE A 89 11.01 -1.07 -10.06
C ILE A 89 9.50 -0.87 -10.31
N TYR A 90 8.72 -0.73 -9.23
CA TYR A 90 7.28 -0.46 -9.28
C TYR A 90 6.91 1.01 -9.06
N ALA A 91 7.86 1.95 -9.20
CA ALA A 91 7.61 3.37 -8.96
C ALA A 91 6.54 3.94 -9.90
N ARG A 92 6.52 3.49 -11.16
CA ARG A 92 5.50 3.91 -12.13
C ARG A 92 4.12 3.46 -11.67
N GLN A 93 3.98 2.19 -11.28
CA GLN A 93 2.69 1.68 -10.80
C GLN A 93 2.29 2.31 -9.47
N LEU A 94 3.22 2.66 -8.58
CA LEU A 94 2.90 3.27 -7.27
C LEU A 94 2.74 4.80 -7.32
N SER A 95 2.84 5.41 -8.50
CA SER A 95 2.76 6.86 -8.65
C SER A 95 1.42 7.44 -8.18
N PHE A 96 0.34 6.65 -8.23
CA PHE A 96 -0.98 7.05 -7.71
C PHE A 96 -0.96 7.40 -6.22
N LEU A 97 -0.04 6.81 -5.44
CA LEU A 97 0.10 7.10 -4.01
C LEU A 97 0.58 8.53 -3.75
N GLN A 98 1.26 9.18 -4.70
CA GLN A 98 1.72 10.56 -4.55
C GLN A 98 0.57 11.56 -4.71
N THR A 99 -0.43 11.25 -5.54
CA THR A 99 -1.58 12.13 -5.78
C THR A 99 -2.56 12.14 -4.59
N ALA A 100 -2.66 11.05 -3.83
CA ALA A 100 -3.68 10.86 -2.79
C ALA A 100 -3.30 11.37 -1.38
N GLY A 101 -2.35 12.30 -1.26
CA GLY A 101 -1.93 12.85 0.04
C GLY A 101 -1.23 11.84 0.96
N ALA A 102 -0.83 10.66 0.48
CA ALA A 102 -0.13 9.67 1.30
C ALA A 102 1.32 10.06 1.66
N THR A 103 1.77 11.23 1.19
CA THR A 103 3.03 11.88 1.56
C THR A 103 2.85 12.93 2.66
N THR A 104 1.76 12.91 3.45
CA THR A 104 1.79 13.65 4.72
C THR A 104 2.95 13.11 5.53
N GLU A 105 3.93 13.99 5.72
CA GLU A 105 5.10 13.83 6.55
C GLU A 105 4.75 13.00 7.77
N THR A 106 5.58 12.00 8.04
CA THR A 106 5.71 11.47 9.39
C THR A 106 5.91 12.70 10.28
N GLN A 107 4.90 13.08 11.07
CA GLN A 107 5.18 13.77 12.32
C GLN A 107 6.01 12.77 13.12
N SER A 108 7.32 12.85 12.91
CA SER A 108 8.31 12.38 13.85
C SER A 108 7.96 13.09 15.15
N SER A 109 7.38 12.34 16.09
CA SER A 109 7.32 12.74 17.49
C SER A 109 8.76 12.87 17.98
N PHE A 110 9.37 14.02 17.71
CA PHE A 110 10.46 14.55 18.49
C PHE A 110 9.85 15.29 19.66
N GLY A 111 10.32 14.96 20.86
CA GLY A 111 10.02 15.68 22.09
C GLY A 111 8.92 15.01 22.90
N ASN A 112 9.31 14.27 23.92
CA ASN A 112 8.98 14.73 25.25
C ASN A 112 10.13 14.41 26.20
N ASP A 113 10.56 15.50 26.84
CA ASP A 113 11.50 15.73 27.95
C ASP A 113 11.83 14.52 28.84
#